data_AF-A0A2K1FR80-F1
#
_entry.id   AF-A0A2K1FR80-F1
#
_cell.length_a   1.000
_cell.length_b   1.000
_cell.length_c   1.000
_cell.angle_alpha   90.00
_cell.angle_beta   90.00
_cell.angle_gamma   90.00
#
_symmetry.space_group_name_H-M   'P 1'
#
loop_
_entity.id
_entity.type
_entity.pdbx_description
1 polymer ?
#
loop_
_entity_poly.entity_id
_entity_poly.type
_entity_poly.pdbx_seq_one_letter_code
_entity_poly.pdbx_strand_id
1 'polypeptide(L)'
;MDRFALTEAYRALGVLGCSDALAKAGIRYPAEQMVAITNFVVVGLGESDVEGFPPQWNTEYVLKWSQGRLLDVAIHGKQGVTDLEQWHSLMLRSMTIIAWNPLREFGNLLSVRCGSEAFRRARARLRKRGFDPVMDLLLDLRDEFANERLPKALRAFDPARGTGHEAEWLASTFYRFALQALIADQTNKKQLFFLSAVATEPDNPETLLIRKEEERVKEALPAVLETLIPAEKTAIVMYFGGHGHEATLAEIGARIGMSEYRTRETVTSALAKLAVRLGVQGALDDEEYSFAQALFTEGMDPATAARSRNIPATNMRHRIINKFRNALRTRTSKPAADLMRNQDMSYEMASFLFRDVPHSDREAEQDAAHRYASERTDLLERLSRQKTMPKIRQNSDDGVLYVDLDGREFEMEHIIRSLDGKTIEELEHASVPLEWLLVGASPTRRADVPDDIYADHEALAQTRQRSWDAATFLYHRCIENFGSPLPESKDHTIERVLVSLIAISQAIESTLDAFPHDSGEARYVIRWRSGRNGGSEVPWGFWESMPDAPLLNLGELFLEKAQSAGGLPPEFAKRLVTELGESFRRETLLLPGFDQSGWETPTSIVLTYRLPTVDSLG
;
A
#
# COMPACT_ATOMS: atom_id res chain seq x y z
N MET A 1 6.38 -10.42 -29.47
CA MET A 1 4.97 -10.14 -29.09
C MET A 1 4.97 -8.95 -28.15
N ASP A 2 3.99 -8.05 -28.25
CA ASP A 2 3.94 -6.82 -27.44
C ASP A 2 3.62 -7.16 -25.98
N ARG A 3 4.52 -6.83 -25.04
CA ARG A 3 4.32 -7.07 -23.59
C ARG A 3 3.11 -6.31 -23.05
N PHE A 4 2.72 -5.21 -23.71
CA PHE A 4 1.47 -4.51 -23.41
C PHE A 4 0.26 -5.40 -23.66
N ALA A 5 0.22 -6.16 -24.77
CA ALA A 5 -0.90 -7.05 -25.08
C ALA A 5 -1.05 -8.21 -24.07
N LEU A 6 0.05 -8.75 -23.55
CA LEU A 6 0.02 -9.80 -22.51
C LEU A 6 -0.51 -9.26 -21.18
N THR A 7 -0.11 -8.04 -20.82
CA THR A 7 -0.59 -7.37 -19.60
C THR A 7 -2.08 -7.06 -19.71
N GLU A 8 -2.55 -6.61 -20.87
CA GLU A 8 -3.96 -6.36 -21.16
C GLU A 8 -4.80 -7.64 -21.16
N ALA A 9 -4.26 -8.74 -21.67
CA ALA A 9 -4.93 -10.05 -21.61
C ALA A 9 -5.14 -10.55 -20.17
N TYR A 10 -4.16 -10.33 -19.29
CA TYR A 10 -4.30 -10.60 -17.87
C TYR A 10 -5.26 -9.61 -17.19
N ARG A 11 -5.21 -8.32 -17.54
CA ARG A 11 -6.10 -7.28 -17.01
C ARG A 11 -7.57 -7.58 -17.29
N ALA A 12 -7.89 -8.03 -18.50
CA ALA A 12 -9.25 -8.37 -18.91
C ALA A 12 -9.87 -9.50 -18.08
N LEU A 13 -9.06 -10.41 -17.52
CA LEU A 13 -9.54 -11.44 -16.61
C LEU A 13 -9.50 -11.01 -15.15
N GLY A 14 -8.40 -10.38 -14.74
CA GLY A 14 -8.06 -10.20 -13.34
C GLY A 14 -7.91 -11.52 -12.59
N VAL A 15 -7.38 -11.43 -11.36
CA VAL A 15 -7.16 -12.60 -10.49
C VAL A 15 -8.47 -13.28 -10.15
N LEU A 16 -9.51 -12.48 -9.98
CA LEU A 16 -10.78 -12.96 -9.48
C LEU A 16 -11.66 -13.51 -10.61
N GLY A 17 -11.60 -12.95 -11.82
CA GLY A 17 -12.16 -13.60 -13.00
C GLY A 17 -11.44 -14.91 -13.33
N CYS A 18 -10.11 -14.97 -13.16
CA CYS A 18 -9.38 -16.23 -13.22
C CYS A 18 -9.86 -17.22 -12.14
N SER A 19 -10.00 -16.76 -10.90
CA SER A 19 -10.48 -17.56 -9.76
C SER A 19 -11.86 -18.15 -10.03
N ASP A 20 -12.79 -17.39 -10.60
CA ASP A 20 -14.13 -17.89 -10.94
C ASP A 20 -14.11 -18.95 -12.05
N ALA A 21 -13.26 -18.77 -13.07
CA ALA A 21 -13.05 -19.79 -14.10
C ALA A 21 -12.48 -21.09 -13.50
N LEU A 22 -11.48 -20.97 -12.64
CA LEU A 22 -10.84 -22.10 -11.94
C LEU A 22 -11.81 -22.80 -10.97
N ALA A 23 -12.64 -22.04 -10.26
CA ALA A 23 -13.66 -22.58 -9.37
C ALA A 23 -14.70 -23.41 -10.13
N LYS A 24 -15.14 -22.94 -11.31
CA LYS A 24 -16.02 -23.71 -12.22
C LYS A 24 -15.37 -24.99 -12.71
N ALA A 25 -14.04 -25.00 -12.86
CA ALA A 25 -13.26 -26.18 -13.20
C ALA A 25 -12.90 -27.08 -12.00
N GLY A 26 -13.37 -26.74 -10.80
CA GLY A 26 -13.21 -27.56 -9.59
C GLY A 26 -11.99 -27.24 -8.73
N ILE A 27 -11.20 -26.22 -9.08
CA ILE A 27 -10.07 -25.73 -8.27
C ILE A 27 -10.61 -24.68 -7.29
N ARG A 28 -10.80 -25.07 -6.04
CA ARG A 28 -11.61 -24.30 -5.07
C ARG A 28 -10.79 -23.49 -4.09
N TYR A 29 -9.57 -23.93 -3.79
CA TYR A 29 -8.76 -23.34 -2.72
C TYR A 29 -7.97 -22.13 -3.25
N PRO A 30 -7.96 -20.98 -2.55
CA PRO A 30 -7.24 -19.80 -2.98
C PRO A 30 -5.76 -20.06 -3.28
N ALA A 31 -5.09 -20.89 -2.48
CA ALA A 31 -3.69 -21.23 -2.72
C ALA A 31 -3.51 -21.96 -4.07
N GLU A 32 -4.31 -22.99 -4.34
CA GLU A 32 -4.29 -23.74 -5.62
C GLU A 32 -4.65 -22.85 -6.80
N GLN A 33 -5.66 -22.00 -6.64
CA GLN A 33 -6.05 -21.05 -7.69
C GLN A 33 -4.91 -20.11 -8.00
N MET A 34 -4.26 -19.57 -6.98
CA MET A 34 -3.15 -18.66 -7.16
C MET A 34 -1.94 -19.36 -7.80
N VAL A 35 -1.63 -20.61 -7.46
CA VAL A 35 -0.65 -21.43 -8.20
C VAL A 35 -1.00 -21.52 -9.68
N ALA A 36 -2.26 -21.84 -10.00
CA ALA A 36 -2.72 -21.97 -11.39
C ALA A 36 -2.62 -20.64 -12.16
N ILE A 37 -3.00 -19.52 -11.54
CA ILE A 37 -2.91 -18.18 -12.15
C ILE A 37 -1.45 -17.82 -12.40
N THR A 38 -0.56 -18.03 -11.42
CA THR A 38 0.86 -17.72 -11.58
C THR A 38 1.51 -18.60 -12.64
N ASN A 39 1.16 -19.89 -12.71
CA ASN A 39 1.57 -20.79 -13.79
C ASN A 39 1.04 -20.34 -15.16
N PHE A 40 -0.21 -19.88 -15.24
CA PHE A 40 -0.75 -19.33 -16.48
C PHE A 40 0.05 -18.11 -16.95
N VAL A 41 0.46 -17.24 -16.03
CA VAL A 41 1.30 -16.10 -16.40
C VAL A 41 2.70 -16.54 -16.83
N VAL A 42 3.34 -17.46 -16.11
CA VAL A 42 4.70 -17.91 -16.44
C VAL A 42 4.75 -18.74 -17.72
N VAL A 43 3.86 -19.73 -17.85
CA VAL A 43 3.85 -20.69 -18.97
C VAL A 43 2.98 -20.17 -20.11
N GLY A 44 1.75 -19.77 -19.81
CA GLY A 44 0.77 -19.36 -20.82
C GLY A 44 1.05 -18.01 -21.47
N LEU A 45 1.59 -17.05 -20.71
CA LEU A 45 1.94 -15.72 -21.24
C LEU A 45 3.44 -15.54 -21.49
N GLY A 46 4.31 -16.29 -20.79
CA GLY A 46 5.76 -16.12 -20.86
C GLY A 46 6.44 -16.82 -22.04
N GLU A 47 5.82 -17.86 -22.62
CA GLU A 47 6.39 -18.56 -23.77
C GLU A 47 6.25 -17.73 -25.05
N SER A 48 7.39 -17.34 -25.64
CA SER A 48 7.52 -16.37 -26.76
C SER A 48 6.72 -16.71 -28.02
N ASP A 49 6.35 -17.98 -28.20
CA ASP A 49 5.61 -18.53 -29.33
C ASP A 49 4.21 -18.94 -28.90
N VAL A 50 3.45 -18.00 -28.31
CA VAL A 50 2.04 -18.23 -28.06
C VAL A 50 1.29 -18.34 -29.40
N GLU A 51 1.32 -19.53 -30.00
CA GLU A 51 0.52 -19.87 -31.16
C GLU A 51 -0.95 -19.56 -30.85
N GLY A 52 -1.55 -18.74 -31.70
CA GLY A 52 -2.95 -18.35 -31.60
C GLY A 52 -3.25 -17.21 -30.63
N PHE A 53 -2.26 -16.42 -30.20
CA PHE A 53 -2.58 -15.15 -29.52
C PHE A 53 -3.44 -14.28 -30.46
N PRO A 54 -4.54 -13.69 -29.99
CA PRO A 54 -5.46 -12.94 -30.83
C PRO A 54 -4.76 -11.77 -31.55
N PRO A 55 -4.79 -11.70 -32.88
CA PRO A 55 -4.16 -10.59 -33.62
C PRO A 55 -4.95 -9.28 -33.54
N GLN A 56 -6.14 -9.29 -32.92
CA GLN A 56 -7.03 -8.14 -32.80
C GLN A 56 -7.40 -7.93 -31.34
N TRP A 57 -7.40 -6.68 -30.89
CA TRP A 57 -7.76 -6.22 -29.55
C TRP A 57 -9.29 -6.30 -29.30
N ASN A 58 -9.90 -7.43 -29.63
CA ASN A 58 -11.27 -7.72 -29.22
C ASN A 58 -11.24 -8.31 -27.81
N THR A 59 -11.68 -7.53 -26.83
CA THR A 59 -11.71 -7.89 -25.41
C THR A 59 -12.39 -9.23 -25.15
N GLU A 60 -13.49 -9.54 -25.85
CA GLU A 60 -14.22 -10.80 -25.69
C GLU A 60 -13.39 -12.00 -26.17
N TYR A 61 -12.67 -11.84 -27.28
CA TYR A 61 -11.85 -12.92 -27.84
C TYR A 61 -10.59 -13.14 -26.99
N VAL A 62 -9.97 -12.08 -26.50
CA VAL A 62 -8.85 -12.14 -25.54
C VAL A 62 -9.29 -12.83 -24.25
N LEU A 63 -10.45 -12.46 -23.71
CA LEU A 63 -11.02 -13.09 -22.50
C LEU A 63 -11.20 -14.60 -22.69
N LYS A 64 -11.85 -15.02 -23.79
CA LYS A 64 -12.11 -16.44 -24.08
C LYS A 64 -10.82 -17.23 -24.29
N TRP A 65 -9.86 -16.65 -25.01
CA TRP A 65 -8.55 -17.25 -25.22
C TRP A 65 -7.81 -17.44 -23.89
N SER A 66 -7.75 -16.40 -23.06
CA SER A 66 -7.08 -16.43 -21.77
C SER A 66 -7.73 -17.42 -20.80
N GLN A 67 -9.07 -17.53 -20.78
CA GLN A 67 -9.78 -18.55 -19.99
C GLN A 67 -9.44 -19.96 -20.44
N GLY A 68 -9.43 -20.22 -21.75
CA GLY A 68 -9.07 -21.52 -22.31
C GLY A 68 -7.65 -21.92 -21.89
N ARG A 69 -6.68 -21.02 -22.08
CA ARG A 69 -5.28 -21.26 -21.69
C ARG A 69 -5.10 -21.41 -20.18
N LEU A 70 -5.77 -20.59 -19.38
CA LEU A 70 -5.75 -20.72 -17.92
C LEU A 70 -6.22 -22.11 -17.49
N LEU A 71 -7.33 -22.60 -18.06
CA LEU A 71 -7.86 -23.92 -17.76
C LEU A 71 -6.94 -25.04 -18.24
N ASP A 72 -6.36 -24.91 -19.44
CA ASP A 72 -5.40 -25.87 -19.96
C ASP A 72 -4.17 -25.98 -19.04
N VAL A 73 -3.58 -24.84 -18.64
CA VAL A 73 -2.45 -24.79 -17.72
C VAL A 73 -2.84 -25.36 -16.35
N ALA A 74 -4.04 -25.07 -15.86
CA ALA A 74 -4.50 -25.59 -14.58
C ALA A 74 -4.76 -27.10 -14.59
N ILE A 75 -5.23 -27.66 -15.71
CA ILE A 75 -5.50 -29.10 -15.88
C ILE A 75 -4.19 -29.87 -16.06
N HIS A 76 -3.28 -29.38 -16.90
CA HIS A 76 -2.03 -30.06 -17.22
C HIS A 76 -0.92 -29.77 -16.18
N GLY A 77 -0.96 -28.61 -15.52
CA GLY A 77 -0.02 -28.16 -14.50
C GLY A 77 -0.33 -28.64 -13.09
N LYS A 78 -1.10 -29.73 -12.91
CA LYS A 78 -1.41 -30.32 -11.59
C LYS A 78 -0.20 -30.85 -10.81
N GLN A 79 1.01 -30.72 -11.33
CA GLN A 79 2.21 -30.85 -10.49
C GLN A 79 2.25 -29.64 -9.55
N GLY A 80 1.60 -29.79 -8.40
CA GLY A 80 1.48 -28.73 -7.40
C GLY A 80 2.86 -28.23 -6.96
N VAL A 81 2.90 -26.95 -6.62
CA VAL A 81 4.02 -26.36 -5.88
C VAL A 81 4.16 -27.14 -4.56
N THR A 82 5.25 -27.91 -4.43
CA THR A 82 5.40 -28.86 -3.31
C THR A 82 5.95 -28.21 -2.05
N ASP A 83 6.48 -27.00 -2.15
CA ASP A 83 7.12 -26.27 -1.07
C ASP A 83 7.11 -24.75 -1.26
N LEU A 84 7.48 -24.03 -0.21
CA LEU A 84 7.54 -22.57 -0.16
C LEU A 84 8.55 -21.97 -1.17
N GLU A 85 9.62 -22.70 -1.49
CA GLU A 85 10.66 -22.18 -2.39
C GLU A 85 10.18 -22.17 -3.84
N GLN A 86 9.54 -23.24 -4.28
CA GLN A 86 8.89 -23.30 -5.59
C GLN A 86 7.79 -22.24 -5.71
N TRP A 87 7.06 -21.96 -4.63
CA TRP A 87 6.06 -20.91 -4.58
C TRP A 87 6.68 -19.53 -4.84
N HIS A 88 7.74 -19.19 -4.10
CA HIS A 88 8.43 -17.92 -4.26
C HIS A 88 9.07 -17.80 -5.64
N SER A 89 9.72 -18.85 -6.13
CA SER A 89 10.29 -18.88 -7.48
C SER A 89 9.22 -18.63 -8.54
N LEU A 90 8.06 -19.27 -8.42
CA LEU A 90 6.94 -19.09 -9.34
C LEU A 90 6.40 -17.64 -9.30
N MET A 91 6.22 -17.07 -8.11
CA MET A 91 5.82 -15.68 -7.95
C MET A 91 6.83 -14.71 -8.59
N LEU A 92 8.12 -14.91 -8.31
CA LEU A 92 9.19 -14.09 -8.86
C LEU A 92 9.22 -14.13 -10.38
N ARG A 93 9.10 -15.31 -10.97
CA ARG A 93 9.04 -15.47 -12.42
C ARG A 93 7.81 -14.79 -13.01
N SER A 94 6.64 -14.85 -12.37
CA SER A 94 5.45 -14.17 -12.89
C SER A 94 5.58 -12.64 -12.94
N MET A 95 6.28 -12.06 -11.96
CA MET A 95 6.59 -10.62 -11.92
C MET A 95 7.54 -10.22 -13.07
N THR A 96 8.28 -11.16 -13.64
CA THR A 96 9.06 -10.94 -14.85
C THR A 96 8.24 -11.18 -16.12
N ILE A 97 6.98 -11.62 -16.11
CA ILE A 97 6.24 -11.72 -17.38
C ILE A 97 5.39 -10.46 -17.59
N ILE A 98 4.61 -10.07 -16.58
CA ILE A 98 3.70 -8.92 -16.61
C ILE A 98 3.88 -8.02 -15.39
N ALA A 99 3.48 -6.74 -15.49
CA ALA A 99 3.45 -5.82 -14.37
C ALA A 99 2.31 -6.20 -13.39
N TRP A 100 2.63 -7.09 -12.46
CA TRP A 100 1.68 -7.67 -11.51
C TRP A 100 2.40 -7.98 -10.18
N ASN A 101 1.76 -7.66 -9.05
CA ASN A 101 2.17 -8.12 -7.72
C ASN A 101 1.34 -9.35 -7.28
N PRO A 102 1.89 -10.57 -7.39
CA PRO A 102 1.13 -11.78 -7.08
C PRO A 102 0.84 -11.96 -5.60
N LEU A 103 1.63 -11.39 -4.69
CA LEU A 103 1.37 -11.45 -3.25
C LEU A 103 0.17 -10.56 -2.88
N ARG A 104 0.10 -9.34 -3.41
CA ARG A 104 -1.06 -8.46 -3.21
C ARG A 104 -2.34 -9.13 -3.70
N GLU A 105 -2.28 -9.70 -4.90
CA GLU A 105 -3.42 -10.38 -5.49
C GLU A 105 -3.85 -11.65 -4.76
N PHE A 106 -2.88 -12.39 -4.23
CA PHE A 106 -3.21 -13.51 -3.35
C PHE A 106 -3.91 -13.02 -2.07
N GLY A 107 -3.48 -11.90 -1.50
CA GLY A 107 -4.15 -11.25 -0.38
C GLY A 107 -5.59 -10.82 -0.69
N ASN A 108 -5.82 -10.26 -1.88
CA ASN A 108 -7.16 -9.92 -2.37
C ASN A 108 -8.03 -11.17 -2.50
N LEU A 109 -7.52 -12.22 -3.14
CA LEU A 109 -8.21 -13.48 -3.31
C LEU A 109 -8.58 -14.12 -1.97
N LEU A 110 -7.66 -14.12 -1.00
CA LEU A 110 -7.91 -14.60 0.36
C LEU A 110 -8.98 -13.77 1.07
N SER A 111 -8.93 -12.45 0.94
CA SER A 111 -9.92 -11.56 1.55
C SER A 111 -11.31 -11.79 0.98
N VAL A 112 -11.42 -12.00 -0.34
CA VAL A 112 -12.70 -12.29 -1.01
C VAL A 112 -13.24 -13.68 -0.65
N ARG A 113 -12.41 -14.71 -0.77
CA ARG A 113 -12.85 -16.12 -0.61
C ARG A 113 -12.94 -16.58 0.83
N CYS A 114 -12.09 -16.06 1.69
CA CYS A 114 -11.93 -16.52 3.08
C CYS A 114 -12.18 -15.43 4.12
N GLY A 115 -12.24 -14.15 3.73
CA GLY A 115 -12.26 -13.02 4.67
C GLY A 115 -13.41 -13.08 5.66
N SER A 116 -14.65 -13.27 5.20
CA SER A 116 -15.83 -13.34 6.08
C SER A 116 -15.64 -14.35 7.22
N GLU A 117 -15.27 -15.58 6.88
CA GLU A 117 -15.05 -16.64 7.85
C GLU A 117 -13.82 -16.38 8.73
N ALA A 118 -12.73 -15.91 8.13
CA ALA A 118 -11.48 -15.63 8.83
C ALA A 118 -11.65 -14.52 9.88
N PHE A 119 -12.26 -13.40 9.50
CA PHE A 119 -12.47 -12.26 10.36
C PHE A 119 -13.53 -12.55 11.43
N ARG A 120 -14.59 -13.30 11.10
CA ARG A 120 -15.56 -13.81 12.10
C ARG A 120 -14.87 -14.66 13.17
N ARG A 121 -13.99 -15.59 12.78
CA ARG A 121 -13.20 -16.41 13.72
C ARG A 121 -12.26 -15.56 14.56
N ALA A 122 -11.60 -14.57 13.95
CA ALA A 122 -10.70 -13.66 14.67
C ALA A 122 -11.45 -12.82 15.70
N ARG A 123 -12.60 -12.23 15.34
CA ARG A 123 -13.49 -11.50 16.27
C ARG A 123 -13.92 -12.37 17.44
N ALA A 124 -14.35 -13.60 17.17
CA ALA A 124 -14.72 -14.55 18.23
C ALA A 124 -13.54 -14.87 19.17
N ARG A 125 -12.31 -14.95 18.65
CA ARG A 125 -11.10 -15.15 19.46
C ARG A 125 -10.75 -13.91 20.29
N LEU A 126 -10.93 -12.70 19.76
CA LEU A 126 -10.77 -11.44 20.51
C LEU A 126 -11.77 -11.36 21.67
N ARG A 127 -13.05 -11.67 21.41
CA ARG A 127 -14.11 -11.71 22.44
C ARG A 127 -13.79 -12.67 23.58
N LYS A 128 -13.32 -13.88 23.25
CA LYS A 128 -12.88 -14.86 24.26
C LYS A 128 -11.72 -14.38 25.13
N ARG A 129 -10.94 -13.38 24.67
CA ARG A 129 -9.84 -12.75 25.42
C ARG A 129 -10.27 -11.50 26.18
N GLY A 130 -11.55 -11.16 26.16
CA GLY A 130 -12.09 -9.97 26.83
C GLY A 130 -12.05 -8.69 26.00
N PHE A 131 -11.71 -8.78 24.71
CA PHE A 131 -11.82 -7.64 23.78
C PHE A 131 -13.11 -7.77 22.98
N ASP A 132 -14.01 -6.80 23.08
CA ASP A 132 -15.22 -6.74 22.25
C ASP A 132 -15.15 -5.55 21.29
N PRO A 133 -14.35 -5.63 20.22
CA PRO A 133 -14.26 -4.54 19.25
C PRO A 133 -15.58 -4.40 18.50
N VAL A 134 -16.07 -3.16 18.44
CA VAL A 134 -17.17 -2.74 17.56
C VAL A 134 -16.80 -2.97 16.10
N MET A 135 -17.80 -3.18 15.24
CA MET A 135 -17.55 -3.53 13.84
C MET A 135 -16.77 -2.43 13.09
N ASP A 136 -17.06 -1.14 13.36
CA ASP A 136 -16.33 0.00 12.78
C ASP A 136 -14.82 -0.12 12.99
N LEU A 137 -14.40 -0.40 14.23
CA LEU A 137 -12.99 -0.58 14.56
C LEU A 137 -12.40 -1.82 13.86
N LEU A 138 -13.18 -2.88 13.65
CA LEU A 138 -12.72 -4.06 12.91
C LEU A 138 -12.55 -3.77 11.41
N LEU A 139 -13.39 -2.91 10.83
CA LEU A 139 -13.26 -2.44 9.44
C LEU A 139 -11.97 -1.62 9.29
N ASP A 140 -11.71 -0.70 10.21
CA ASP A 140 -10.48 0.10 10.22
C ASP A 140 -9.22 -0.79 10.34
N LEU A 141 -9.23 -1.71 11.32
CA LEU A 141 -8.13 -2.65 11.51
C LEU A 141 -7.95 -3.60 10.32
N ARG A 142 -9.04 -3.99 9.64
CA ARG A 142 -8.95 -4.80 8.42
C ARG A 142 -8.21 -4.04 7.33
N ASP A 143 -8.51 -2.77 7.12
CA ASP A 143 -7.91 -1.97 6.06
C ASP A 143 -6.42 -1.72 6.33
N GLU A 144 -6.06 -1.40 7.56
CA GLU A 144 -4.66 -1.32 7.98
C GLU A 144 -3.93 -2.66 7.81
N PHE A 145 -4.57 -3.76 8.23
CA PHE A 145 -4.00 -5.10 8.06
C PHE A 145 -3.75 -5.46 6.59
N ALA A 146 -4.73 -5.21 5.73
CA ALA A 146 -4.65 -5.52 4.30
C ALA A 146 -3.52 -4.75 3.61
N ASN A 147 -3.31 -3.49 3.99
CA ASN A 147 -2.30 -2.62 3.39
C ASN A 147 -0.89 -2.90 3.94
N GLU A 148 -0.73 -3.06 5.25
CA GLU A 148 0.60 -3.04 5.87
C GLU A 148 1.16 -4.41 6.23
N ARG A 149 0.28 -5.34 6.65
CA ARG A 149 0.70 -6.57 7.34
C ARG A 149 0.44 -7.83 6.53
N LEU A 150 -0.67 -7.88 5.79
CA LEU A 150 -1.02 -9.03 4.98
C LEU A 150 0.05 -9.35 3.92
N PRO A 151 0.61 -8.38 3.14
CA PRO A 151 1.64 -8.68 2.15
C PRO A 151 2.89 -9.32 2.76
N LYS A 152 3.31 -8.85 3.94
CA LYS A 152 4.46 -9.41 4.68
C LYS A 152 4.16 -10.83 5.17
N ALA A 153 2.97 -11.05 5.71
CA ALA A 153 2.55 -12.36 6.18
C ALA A 153 2.48 -13.41 5.05
N LEU A 154 2.04 -13.01 3.86
CA LEU A 154 1.93 -13.91 2.70
C LEU A 154 3.28 -14.42 2.20
N ARG A 155 4.38 -13.68 2.42
CA ARG A 155 5.73 -14.19 2.13
C ARG A 155 6.07 -15.44 2.96
N ALA A 156 5.48 -15.58 4.14
CA ALA A 156 5.67 -16.74 5.02
C ALA A 156 4.56 -17.81 4.87
N PHE A 157 3.62 -17.64 3.94
CA PHE A 157 2.57 -18.63 3.69
C PHE A 157 3.10 -19.79 2.86
N ASP A 158 3.08 -21.00 3.44
CA ASP A 158 3.45 -22.24 2.76
C ASP A 158 2.20 -22.86 2.10
N PRO A 159 2.08 -22.84 0.76
CA PRO A 159 0.90 -23.37 0.07
C PRO A 159 0.73 -24.89 0.26
N ALA A 160 1.82 -25.65 0.44
CA ALA A 160 1.74 -27.11 0.62
C ALA A 160 1.05 -27.48 1.93
N ARG A 161 1.21 -26.66 2.98
CA ARG A 161 0.57 -26.85 4.29
C ARG A 161 -0.70 -26.02 4.46
N GLY A 162 -0.80 -24.91 3.75
CA GLY A 162 -1.85 -23.92 3.90
C GLY A 162 -3.09 -24.16 3.03
N THR A 163 -2.98 -24.97 1.98
CA THR A 163 -4.11 -25.31 1.10
C THR A 163 -5.24 -25.97 1.90
N GLY A 164 -6.45 -25.43 1.80
CA GLY A 164 -7.62 -25.84 2.59
C GLY A 164 -7.69 -25.27 4.01
N HIS A 165 -6.61 -24.66 4.49
CA HIS A 165 -6.50 -24.04 5.81
C HIS A 165 -6.37 -22.51 5.73
N GLU A 166 -6.61 -21.91 4.56
CA GLU A 166 -6.38 -20.49 4.30
C GLU A 166 -7.20 -19.58 5.22
N ALA A 167 -8.47 -19.92 5.46
CA ALA A 167 -9.34 -19.15 6.35
C ALA A 167 -8.85 -19.20 7.81
N GLU A 168 -8.29 -20.33 8.26
CA GLU A 168 -7.75 -20.46 9.60
C GLU A 168 -6.41 -19.73 9.75
N TRP A 169 -5.57 -19.80 8.73
CA TRP A 169 -4.34 -19.04 8.66
C TRP A 169 -4.62 -17.53 8.71
N LEU A 170 -5.49 -17.03 7.82
CA LEU A 170 -5.87 -15.62 7.75
C LEU A 170 -6.49 -15.14 9.07
N ALA A 171 -7.37 -15.94 9.67
CA ALA A 171 -7.95 -15.64 10.98
C ALA A 171 -6.89 -15.49 12.06
N SER A 172 -5.88 -16.35 12.05
CA SER A 172 -4.80 -16.36 13.05
C SER A 172 -3.85 -15.18 12.87
N THR A 173 -3.51 -14.84 11.63
CA THR A 173 -2.66 -13.69 11.29
C THR A 173 -3.37 -12.37 11.64
N PHE A 174 -4.62 -12.21 11.23
CA PHE A 174 -5.41 -11.02 11.56
C PHE A 174 -5.67 -10.88 13.06
N TYR A 175 -6.01 -11.97 13.75
CA TYR A 175 -6.19 -11.98 15.21
C TYR A 175 -4.96 -11.45 15.95
N ARG A 176 -3.75 -11.87 15.57
CA ARG A 176 -2.51 -11.40 16.22
C ARG A 176 -2.30 -9.91 15.98
N PHE A 177 -2.52 -9.45 14.75
CA PHE A 177 -2.43 -8.04 14.40
C PHE A 177 -3.43 -7.19 15.20
N ALA A 178 -4.72 -7.54 15.13
CA ALA A 178 -5.78 -6.80 15.80
C ALA A 178 -5.59 -6.80 17.33
N LEU A 179 -5.14 -7.91 17.92
CA LEU A 179 -4.83 -7.97 19.35
C LEU A 179 -3.72 -6.99 19.75
N GLN A 180 -2.64 -6.93 18.96
CA GLN A 180 -1.54 -6.00 19.21
C GLN A 180 -2.00 -4.54 19.13
N ALA A 181 -2.78 -4.20 18.09
CA ALA A 181 -3.34 -2.86 17.91
C ALA A 181 -4.26 -2.46 19.08
N LEU A 182 -5.15 -3.36 19.52
CA LEU A 182 -6.06 -3.11 20.65
C LEU A 182 -5.32 -2.95 21.98
N ILE A 183 -4.26 -3.72 22.23
CA ILE A 183 -3.43 -3.57 23.44
C ILE A 183 -2.68 -2.23 23.42
N ALA A 184 -2.14 -1.84 22.25
CA ALA A 184 -1.46 -0.56 22.08
C ALA A 184 -2.44 0.60 22.34
N ASP A 185 -3.64 0.57 21.75
CA ASP A 185 -4.69 1.57 21.97
C ASP A 185 -5.10 1.67 23.45
N GLN A 186 -5.33 0.55 24.13
CA GLN A 186 -5.63 0.56 25.56
C GLN A 186 -4.49 1.13 26.41
N THR A 187 -3.24 0.86 26.04
CA THR A 187 -2.06 1.39 26.73
C THR A 187 -1.98 2.90 26.53
N ASN A 188 -2.17 3.37 25.30
CA ASN A 188 -2.18 4.78 24.95
C ASN A 188 -3.32 5.52 25.67
N LYS A 189 -4.53 4.96 25.70
CA LYS A 189 -5.67 5.53 26.44
C LYS A 189 -5.40 5.64 27.94
N LYS A 190 -4.77 4.64 28.55
CA LYS A 190 -4.36 4.70 29.97
C LYS A 190 -3.33 5.80 30.19
N GLN A 191 -2.30 5.89 29.33
CA GLN A 191 -1.27 6.93 29.43
C GLN A 191 -1.88 8.33 29.27
N LEU A 192 -2.76 8.53 28.28
CA LEU A 192 -3.47 9.79 28.09
C LEU A 192 -4.37 10.14 29.29
N PHE A 193 -5.05 9.15 29.88
CA PHE A 193 -5.83 9.34 31.09
C PHE A 193 -4.93 9.79 32.26
N PHE A 194 -3.79 9.13 32.48
CA PHE A 194 -2.81 9.53 33.50
C PHE A 194 -2.27 10.94 33.28
N LEU A 195 -1.97 11.32 32.03
CA LEU A 195 -1.52 12.66 31.68
C LEU A 195 -2.62 13.71 31.91
N SER A 196 -3.88 13.38 31.62
CA SER A 196 -5.02 14.26 31.85
C SER A 196 -5.37 14.45 33.33
N ALA A 197 -5.09 13.44 34.18
CA ALA A 197 -5.35 13.48 35.62
C ALA A 197 -4.29 14.28 36.42
N VAL A 198 -3.14 14.59 35.81
CA VAL A 198 -2.06 15.39 36.41
C VAL A 198 -2.26 16.91 36.19
N ALA A 199 -3.27 17.32 35.43
CA ALA A 199 -3.57 18.72 35.16
C ALA A 199 -4.55 19.31 36.19
N THR A 200 -4.10 19.56 37.41
CA THR A 200 -4.60 20.64 38.27
C THR A 200 -3.60 20.91 39.41
N GLU A 201 -2.44 21.44 39.05
CA GLU A 201 -1.59 22.18 39.99
C GLU A 201 -1.61 23.68 39.63
N PRO A 202 -1.52 24.57 40.64
CA PRO A 202 -1.66 26.02 40.46
C PRO A 202 -0.56 26.57 39.54
N ASP A 203 -0.87 27.67 38.84
CA ASP A 203 -0.04 28.38 37.84
C ASP A 203 1.47 28.14 38.00
N ASN A 204 1.94 27.06 37.35
CA ASN A 204 3.35 26.81 37.10
C ASN A 204 3.87 27.98 36.22
N PRO A 205 5.08 28.50 36.43
CA PRO A 205 5.72 29.44 35.50
C PRO A 205 5.63 29.03 34.03
N GLU A 206 5.57 27.73 33.71
CA GLU A 206 5.29 27.23 32.36
C GLU A 206 3.88 27.59 31.86
N THR A 207 2.84 27.50 32.70
CA THR A 207 1.47 27.91 32.36
C THR A 207 1.39 29.42 32.08
N LEU A 208 2.17 30.23 32.81
CA LEU A 208 2.28 31.67 32.54
C LEU A 208 3.03 31.96 31.23
N LEU A 209 4.03 31.16 30.87
CA LEU A 209 4.72 31.25 29.57
C LEU A 209 3.79 30.85 28.42
N ILE A 210 3.05 29.75 28.57
CA ILE A 210 2.04 29.32 27.59
C ILE A 210 0.99 30.41 27.41
N ARG A 211 0.47 31.00 28.50
CA ARG A 211 -0.52 32.08 28.41
C ARG A 211 0.02 33.35 27.72
N LYS A 212 1.26 33.73 28.01
CA LYS A 212 1.93 34.84 27.31
C LYS A 212 2.14 34.54 25.82
N GLU A 213 2.46 33.30 25.50
CA GLU A 213 2.60 32.86 24.11
C GLU A 213 1.24 32.84 23.39
N GLU A 214 0.18 32.36 24.03
CA GLU A 214 -1.19 32.43 23.52
C GLU A 214 -1.63 33.87 23.27
N GLU A 215 -1.33 34.80 24.20
CA GLU A 215 -1.62 36.22 24.04
C GLU A 215 -0.84 36.82 22.85
N ARG A 216 0.46 36.53 22.73
CA ARG A 216 1.30 36.94 21.60
C ARG A 216 0.75 36.43 20.26
N VAL A 217 0.38 35.14 20.21
CA VAL A 217 -0.17 34.51 19.01
C VAL A 217 -1.51 35.13 18.66
N LYS A 218 -2.38 35.38 19.65
CA LYS A 218 -3.69 36.00 19.46
C LYS A 218 -3.58 37.42 18.91
N GLU A 219 -2.60 38.20 19.36
CA GLU A 219 -2.33 39.54 18.86
C GLU A 219 -1.76 39.53 17.43
N ALA A 220 -0.88 38.57 17.11
CA ALA A 220 -0.25 38.48 15.79
C ALA A 220 -1.13 37.83 14.71
N LEU A 221 -2.09 36.98 15.09
CA LEU A 221 -2.90 36.18 14.17
C LEU A 221 -3.61 36.98 13.06
N PRO A 222 -4.27 38.13 13.34
CA PRO A 222 -4.92 38.90 12.28
C PRO A 222 -3.95 39.36 11.20
N ALA A 223 -2.78 39.88 11.60
CA ALA A 223 -1.76 40.35 10.66
C ALA A 223 -1.17 39.20 9.83
N VAL A 224 -0.94 38.03 10.45
CA VAL A 224 -0.41 36.85 9.76
C VAL A 224 -1.44 36.25 8.79
N LEU A 225 -2.73 36.22 9.14
CA LEU A 225 -3.80 35.77 8.26
C LEU A 225 -3.89 36.61 6.96
N GLU A 226 -3.63 37.91 7.03
CA GLU A 226 -3.59 38.79 5.85
C GLU A 226 -2.42 38.47 4.89
N THR A 227 -1.42 37.70 5.34
CA THR A 227 -0.29 37.32 4.49
C THR A 227 -0.53 36.06 3.67
N LEU A 228 -1.61 35.33 3.93
CA LEU A 228 -2.02 34.18 3.12
C LEU A 228 -2.59 34.64 1.78
N ILE A 229 -2.45 33.81 0.74
CA ILE A 229 -3.14 34.09 -0.52
C ILE A 229 -4.66 34.02 -0.33
N PRO A 230 -5.47 34.73 -1.14
CA PRO A 230 -6.91 34.83 -0.90
C PRO A 230 -7.61 33.48 -0.72
N ALA A 231 -7.28 32.47 -1.53
CA ALA A 231 -7.86 31.13 -1.42
C ALA A 231 -7.52 30.43 -0.10
N GLU A 232 -6.26 30.52 0.36
CA GLU A 232 -5.81 29.95 1.64
C GLU A 232 -6.47 30.65 2.83
N LYS A 233 -6.55 31.99 2.78
CA LYS A 233 -7.22 32.79 3.80
C LYS A 233 -8.70 32.42 3.91
N THR A 234 -9.42 32.38 2.78
CA THR A 234 -10.83 32.00 2.75
C THR A 234 -11.03 30.57 3.26
N ALA A 235 -10.19 29.62 2.84
CA ALA A 235 -10.27 28.23 3.28
C ALA A 235 -10.07 28.09 4.80
N ILE A 236 -9.05 28.72 5.37
CA ILE A 236 -8.77 28.71 6.82
C ILE A 236 -9.91 29.36 7.61
N VAL A 237 -10.36 30.54 7.19
CA VAL A 237 -11.42 31.28 7.89
C VAL A 237 -12.71 30.47 7.91
N MET A 238 -13.07 29.83 6.80
CA MET A 238 -14.24 28.94 6.73
C MET A 238 -14.05 27.67 7.57
N TYR A 239 -12.87 27.05 7.51
CA TYR A 239 -12.54 25.85 8.28
C TYR A 239 -12.70 26.04 9.80
N PHE A 240 -12.35 27.22 10.32
CA PHE A 240 -12.52 27.58 11.74
C PHE A 240 -13.81 28.36 12.05
N GLY A 241 -14.72 28.52 11.09
CA GLY A 241 -16.01 29.18 11.33
C GLY A 241 -15.94 30.69 11.56
N GLY A 242 -14.94 31.39 11.02
CA GLY A 242 -14.81 32.85 11.16
C GLY A 242 -15.97 33.67 10.56
N HIS A 243 -16.88 33.02 9.82
CA HIS A 243 -18.11 33.61 9.29
C HIS A 243 -19.39 32.87 9.73
N GLY A 244 -19.32 32.01 10.75
CA GLY A 244 -20.47 31.21 11.19
C GLY A 244 -20.05 29.86 11.77
N HIS A 245 -20.61 28.76 11.24
CA HIS A 245 -20.17 27.41 11.61
C HIS A 245 -18.87 27.04 10.88
N GLU A 246 -18.15 26.07 11.45
CA GLU A 246 -17.00 25.43 10.79
C GLU A 246 -17.47 24.74 9.51
N ALA A 247 -16.84 25.06 8.38
CA ALA A 247 -17.14 24.47 7.10
C ALA A 247 -16.33 23.20 6.86
N THR A 248 -16.93 22.25 6.15
CA THR A 248 -16.30 20.98 5.77
C THR A 248 -15.31 21.20 4.62
N LEU A 249 -14.34 20.31 4.40
CA LEU A 249 -13.42 20.44 3.26
C LEU A 249 -14.15 20.46 1.91
N ALA A 250 -15.28 19.76 1.81
CA ALA A 250 -16.10 19.74 0.61
C ALA A 250 -16.88 21.06 0.42
N GLU A 251 -17.45 21.62 1.49
CA GLU A 251 -18.12 22.93 1.46
C GLU A 251 -17.16 24.06 1.11
N ILE A 252 -15.96 24.03 1.71
CA ILE A 252 -14.89 24.98 1.40
C ILE A 252 -14.51 24.84 -0.08
N GLY A 253 -14.35 23.61 -0.58
CA GLY A 253 -14.02 23.33 -1.97
C GLY A 253 -15.05 23.86 -2.94
N ALA A 254 -16.33 23.56 -2.71
CA ALA A 254 -17.44 24.08 -3.50
C ALA A 254 -17.43 25.62 -3.54
N ARG A 255 -17.15 26.27 -2.40
CA ARG A 255 -17.13 27.74 -2.30
C ARG A 255 -15.97 28.39 -3.05
N ILE A 256 -14.79 27.76 -3.06
CA ILE A 256 -13.57 28.31 -3.71
C ILE A 256 -13.31 27.72 -5.11
N GLY A 257 -14.20 26.85 -5.61
CA GLY A 257 -14.07 26.22 -6.92
C GLY A 257 -12.97 25.14 -7.00
N MET A 258 -12.78 24.38 -5.91
CA MET A 258 -11.76 23.34 -5.79
C MET A 258 -12.37 21.99 -5.41
N SER A 259 -11.71 20.90 -5.83
CA SER A 259 -12.04 19.56 -5.35
C SER A 259 -11.73 19.42 -3.86
N GLU A 260 -12.44 18.55 -3.14
CA GLU A 260 -12.22 18.30 -1.71
C GLU A 260 -10.74 17.97 -1.40
N TYR A 261 -10.08 17.20 -2.27
CA TYR A 261 -8.66 16.90 -2.17
C TYR A 261 -7.80 18.17 -2.20
N ARG A 262 -8.00 19.04 -3.20
CA ARG A 262 -7.24 20.31 -3.30
C ARG A 262 -7.56 21.26 -2.16
N THR A 263 -8.79 21.23 -1.67
CA THR A 263 -9.18 21.98 -0.47
C THR A 263 -8.43 21.50 0.76
N ARG A 264 -8.29 20.18 0.94
CA ARG A 264 -7.51 19.57 2.01
C ARG A 264 -6.05 20.03 1.98
N GLU A 265 -5.44 19.98 0.80
CA GLU A 265 -4.07 20.48 0.61
C GLU A 265 -3.96 21.98 0.90
N THR A 266 -4.93 22.77 0.44
CA THR A 266 -4.98 24.21 0.65
C THR A 266 -5.07 24.55 2.14
N VAL A 267 -5.96 23.88 2.89
CA VAL A 267 -6.12 24.07 4.33
C VAL A 267 -4.85 23.65 5.09
N THR A 268 -4.30 22.48 4.79
CA THR A 268 -3.09 21.97 5.47
C THR A 268 -1.85 22.83 5.17
N SER A 269 -1.67 23.28 3.92
CA SER A 269 -0.61 24.23 3.52
C SER A 269 -0.77 25.56 4.25
N ALA A 270 -1.98 26.10 4.32
CA ALA A 270 -2.25 27.35 5.01
C ALA A 270 -2.00 27.23 6.53
N LEU A 271 -2.39 26.11 7.15
CA LEU A 271 -2.08 25.83 8.56
C LEU A 271 -0.57 25.78 8.82
N ALA A 272 0.19 25.12 7.94
CA ALA A 272 1.64 25.05 8.05
C ALA A 272 2.29 26.45 7.95
N LYS A 273 1.84 27.27 6.99
CA LYS A 273 2.29 28.67 6.84
C LYS A 273 1.99 29.51 8.07
N LEU A 274 0.79 29.37 8.64
CA LEU A 274 0.39 30.09 9.84
C LEU A 274 1.23 29.68 11.05
N ALA A 275 1.42 28.38 11.26
CA ALA A 275 2.22 27.84 12.37
C ALA A 275 3.63 28.44 12.38
N VAL A 276 4.31 28.38 11.24
CA VAL A 276 5.66 28.93 11.05
C VAL A 276 5.70 30.45 11.28
N ARG A 277 4.75 31.21 10.70
CA ARG A 277 4.75 32.68 10.82
C ARG A 277 4.40 33.17 12.22
N LEU A 278 3.63 32.38 12.97
CA LEU A 278 3.28 32.68 14.36
C LEU A 278 4.38 32.26 15.34
N GLY A 279 5.40 31.51 14.88
CA GLY A 279 6.42 30.98 15.76
C GLY A 279 5.98 29.73 16.53
N VAL A 280 4.93 29.05 16.08
CA VAL A 280 4.29 27.93 16.80
C VAL A 280 4.71 26.61 16.17
N GLN A 281 5.50 25.84 16.90
CA GLN A 281 6.01 24.55 16.44
C GLN A 281 4.94 23.45 16.42
N GLY A 282 4.10 23.39 17.46
CA GLY A 282 3.01 22.41 17.54
C GLY A 282 3.51 20.97 17.54
N ALA A 283 2.98 20.15 16.62
CA ALA A 283 3.34 18.73 16.47
C ALA A 283 4.55 18.49 15.53
N LEU A 284 5.14 19.56 15.00
CA LEU A 284 6.32 19.48 14.15
C LEU A 284 7.57 19.29 15.02
N ASP A 285 8.46 18.41 14.61
CA ASP A 285 9.79 18.33 15.24
C ASP A 285 10.68 19.52 14.80
N ASP A 286 11.85 19.67 15.41
CA ASP A 286 12.74 20.80 15.16
C ASP A 286 13.20 20.87 13.69
N GLU A 287 13.41 19.72 13.06
CA GLU A 287 13.83 19.60 11.66
C GLU A 287 12.68 20.00 10.72
N GLU A 288 11.49 19.44 10.93
CA GLU A 288 10.27 19.75 10.20
C GLU A 288 9.90 21.23 10.31
N TYR A 289 10.00 21.80 11.50
CA TYR A 289 9.72 23.22 11.73
C TYR A 289 10.76 24.13 11.05
N SER A 290 12.05 23.80 11.16
CA SER A 290 13.14 24.51 10.48
C SER A 290 13.00 24.45 8.94
N PHE A 291 12.61 23.29 8.41
CA PHE A 291 12.33 23.11 6.99
C PHE A 291 11.10 23.92 6.55
N ALA A 292 10.00 23.88 7.31
CA ALA A 292 8.80 24.66 7.05
C ALA A 292 9.10 26.17 7.08
N GLN A 293 9.99 26.62 7.97
CA GLN A 293 10.45 28.00 8.03
C GLN A 293 11.19 28.44 6.78
N ALA A 294 12.15 27.64 6.31
CA ALA A 294 12.86 27.91 5.06
C ALA A 294 11.93 27.93 3.84
N LEU A 295 10.94 27.02 3.80
CA LEU A 295 9.99 26.92 2.70
C LEU A 295 8.98 28.08 2.66
N PHE A 296 8.34 28.39 3.80
CA PHE A 296 7.16 29.27 3.84
C PHE A 296 7.45 30.72 4.24
N THR A 297 8.56 30.97 4.93
CA THR A 297 8.98 32.31 5.34
C THR A 297 10.09 32.85 4.44
N GLU A 298 11.10 32.03 4.15
CA GLU A 298 12.24 32.43 3.32
C GLU A 298 11.96 32.23 1.82
N GLY A 299 10.87 31.55 1.46
CA GLY A 299 10.43 31.36 0.07
C GLY A 299 11.36 30.46 -0.75
N MET A 300 12.17 29.64 -0.08
CA MET A 300 13.08 28.70 -0.75
C MET A 300 12.28 27.58 -1.42
N ASP A 301 12.76 27.09 -2.57
CA ASP A 301 12.22 25.85 -3.11
C ASP A 301 12.55 24.66 -2.19
N PRO A 302 11.76 23.57 -2.19
CA PRO A 302 11.94 22.45 -1.26
C PRO A 302 13.34 21.82 -1.26
N ALA A 303 13.99 21.73 -2.43
CA ALA A 303 15.33 21.14 -2.53
C ALA A 303 16.41 22.07 -1.96
N THR A 304 16.22 23.38 -2.11
CA THR A 304 17.11 24.39 -1.49
C THR A 304 16.88 24.52 0.00
N ALA A 305 15.63 24.48 0.47
CA ALA A 305 15.29 24.45 1.91
C ALA A 305 15.89 23.24 2.63
N ALA A 306 15.81 22.05 2.01
CA ALA A 306 16.42 20.83 2.53
C ALA A 306 17.95 20.96 2.63
N ARG A 307 18.60 21.43 1.54
CA ARG A 307 20.05 21.63 1.50
C ARG A 307 20.53 22.68 2.50
N SER A 308 19.82 23.80 2.63
CA SER A 308 20.22 24.89 3.53
C SER A 308 20.12 24.52 5.01
N ARG A 309 19.24 23.58 5.35
CA ARG A 309 19.06 23.07 6.71
C ARG A 309 19.77 21.74 6.98
N ASN A 310 20.47 21.19 5.99
CA ASN A 310 21.10 19.86 6.05
C ASN A 310 20.11 18.74 6.42
N ILE A 311 18.87 18.86 5.91
CA ILE A 311 17.76 17.94 6.15
C ILE A 311 17.54 17.09 4.89
N PRO A 312 17.23 15.79 4.99
CA PRO A 312 16.88 14.98 3.83
C PRO A 312 15.65 15.56 3.10
N ALA A 313 15.82 15.89 1.81
CA ALA A 313 14.78 16.51 0.99
C ALA A 313 13.58 15.57 0.73
N THR A 314 13.82 14.27 0.77
CA THR A 314 12.82 13.23 0.53
C THR A 314 11.80 13.23 1.66
N ASN A 315 10.55 13.57 1.31
CA ASN A 315 9.35 13.44 2.12
C ASN A 315 9.12 14.45 3.26
N MET A 316 10.01 15.43 3.48
CA MET A 316 9.83 16.41 4.59
C MET A 316 8.56 17.26 4.44
N ARG A 317 8.28 17.74 3.21
CA ARG A 317 7.03 18.46 2.91
C ARG A 317 5.79 17.59 3.13
N HIS A 318 5.84 16.32 2.74
CA HIS A 318 4.74 15.38 2.93
C HIS A 318 4.53 15.03 4.39
N ARG A 319 5.59 14.85 5.19
CA ARG A 319 5.51 14.63 6.63
C ARG A 319 4.81 15.79 7.34
N ILE A 320 5.21 17.02 7.05
CA ILE A 320 4.58 18.23 7.59
C ILE A 320 3.10 18.27 7.19
N ILE A 321 2.78 18.10 5.90
CA ILE A 321 1.39 18.09 5.41
C ILE A 321 0.58 16.96 6.04
N ASN A 322 1.14 15.76 6.21
CA ASN A 322 0.47 14.62 6.80
C ASN A 322 0.22 14.82 8.30
N LYS A 323 1.14 15.44 9.04
CA LYS A 323 0.90 15.82 10.44
C LYS A 323 -0.27 16.80 10.55
N PHE A 324 -0.31 17.83 9.70
CA PHE A 324 -1.45 18.74 9.64
C PHE A 324 -2.73 18.06 9.17
N ARG A 325 -2.65 17.12 8.22
CA ARG A 325 -3.77 16.32 7.73
C ARG A 325 -4.38 15.47 8.84
N ASN A 326 -3.55 14.78 9.60
CA ASN A 326 -3.96 13.95 10.73
C ASN A 326 -4.49 14.79 11.90
N ALA A 327 -4.02 16.04 12.00
CA ALA A 327 -4.52 17.01 12.95
C ALA A 327 -5.81 17.73 12.49
N LEU A 328 -6.27 17.50 11.25
CA LEU A 328 -7.57 18.03 10.83
C LEU A 328 -8.67 17.40 11.68
N ARG A 329 -9.66 18.21 12.05
CA ARG A 329 -10.73 17.77 12.93
C ARG A 329 -11.55 16.72 12.20
N THR A 330 -11.85 15.62 12.86
CA THR A 330 -12.65 14.51 12.33
C THR A 330 -14.00 14.98 11.78
N ARG A 331 -14.54 16.08 12.32
CA ARG A 331 -15.79 16.68 11.84
C ARG A 331 -15.63 17.40 10.50
N THR A 332 -14.51 18.06 10.22
CA THR A 332 -14.30 18.84 8.99
C THR A 332 -13.68 18.02 7.87
N SER A 333 -13.07 16.87 8.21
CA SER A 333 -12.51 15.89 7.26
C SER A 333 -13.49 14.82 6.78
N LYS A 334 -14.68 14.75 7.39
CA LYS A 334 -15.78 13.90 6.91
C LYS A 334 -16.31 14.45 5.57
N PRO A 335 -16.60 13.59 4.57
CA PRO A 335 -17.23 14.01 3.32
C PRO A 335 -18.49 14.84 3.60
N ALA A 336 -18.82 15.83 2.77
CA ALA A 336 -20.06 16.61 2.95
C ALA A 336 -21.31 15.71 3.07
N ALA A 337 -21.30 14.55 2.42
CA ALA A 337 -22.33 13.53 2.53
C ALA A 337 -22.54 13.01 3.97
N ASP A 338 -21.52 12.99 4.83
CA ASP A 338 -21.58 12.56 6.23
C ASP A 338 -21.98 13.67 7.21
N LEU A 339 -21.78 14.93 6.84
CA LEU A 339 -22.16 16.10 7.63
C LEU A 339 -23.61 16.50 7.37
N MET A 340 -24.08 16.32 6.13
CA MET A 340 -25.51 16.34 5.80
C MET A 340 -26.32 15.23 6.50
N ARG A 341 -25.67 14.16 6.98
CA ARG A 341 -26.31 13.01 7.64
C ARG A 341 -26.59 13.19 9.15
N ASN A 342 -25.96 14.15 9.84
CA ASN A 342 -26.00 14.24 11.32
C ASN A 342 -26.64 15.51 11.89
N GLN A 343 -27.11 16.43 11.05
CA GLN A 343 -27.94 17.54 11.49
C GLN A 343 -29.27 17.45 10.78
N ASP A 344 -30.38 17.38 11.55
CA ASP A 344 -31.72 17.75 11.11
C ASP A 344 -31.68 19.20 10.60
N MET A 345 -31.20 19.39 9.38
CA MET A 345 -31.07 20.67 8.73
C MET A 345 -32.45 21.10 8.28
N SER A 346 -33.05 22.02 9.02
CA SER A 346 -34.27 22.69 8.61
C SER A 346 -34.06 23.36 7.24
N TYR A 347 -35.13 23.33 6.44
CA TYR A 347 -35.30 23.92 5.11
C TYR A 347 -34.70 25.33 4.92
N GLU A 348 -34.55 26.10 6.00
CA GLU A 348 -33.98 27.46 5.97
C GLU A 348 -32.47 27.50 5.71
N MET A 349 -31.69 26.52 6.19
CA MET A 349 -30.23 26.51 6.05
C MET A 349 -29.78 26.12 4.64
N ALA A 350 -30.47 25.15 4.01
CA ALA A 350 -30.29 24.83 2.60
C ALA A 350 -30.61 26.05 1.71
N SER A 351 -31.64 26.83 2.05
CA SER A 351 -31.95 28.05 1.29
C SER A 351 -30.83 29.11 1.36
N PHE A 352 -30.07 29.14 2.46
CA PHE A 352 -29.04 30.12 2.74
C PHE A 352 -27.69 29.79 2.07
N LEU A 353 -27.28 28.52 2.06
CA LEU A 353 -26.00 28.07 1.48
C LEU A 353 -25.93 28.23 -0.04
N PHE A 354 -27.06 28.11 -0.74
CA PHE A 354 -27.06 28.09 -2.20
C PHE A 354 -27.43 29.43 -2.84
N ARG A 355 -27.56 30.53 -2.06
CA ARG A 355 -28.17 31.81 -2.51
C ARG A 355 -27.62 32.38 -3.83
N ASP A 356 -26.39 32.04 -4.21
CA ASP A 356 -25.70 32.51 -5.41
C ASP A 356 -25.46 31.42 -6.49
N VAL A 357 -25.98 30.20 -6.32
CA VAL A 357 -25.88 29.11 -7.31
C VAL A 357 -27.07 29.19 -8.29
N PRO A 358 -26.85 29.10 -9.62
CA PRO A 358 -27.92 29.13 -10.63
C PRO A 358 -29.03 28.13 -10.29
N HIS A 359 -30.30 28.52 -10.49
CA HIS A 359 -31.45 27.69 -10.12
C HIS A 359 -31.43 26.27 -10.74
N SER A 360 -30.81 26.11 -11.92
CA SER A 360 -30.67 24.82 -12.60
C SER A 360 -29.80 23.81 -11.86
N ASP A 361 -28.75 24.28 -11.17
CA ASP A 361 -27.77 23.40 -10.52
C ASP A 361 -28.27 22.98 -9.12
N ARG A 362 -29.07 23.84 -8.48
CA ARG A 362 -29.76 23.54 -7.22
C ARG A 362 -30.79 22.41 -7.36
N GLU A 363 -31.57 22.42 -8.42
CA GLU A 363 -32.57 21.36 -8.67
C GLU A 363 -31.86 20.03 -8.94
N ALA A 364 -30.77 20.03 -9.71
CA ALA A 364 -29.98 18.83 -9.97
C ALA A 364 -29.31 18.26 -8.70
N GLU A 365 -28.76 19.12 -7.84
CA GLU A 365 -28.16 18.70 -6.55
C GLU A 365 -29.22 18.23 -5.54
N GLN A 366 -30.38 18.88 -5.48
CA GLN A 366 -31.51 18.44 -4.65
C GLN A 366 -32.04 17.08 -5.10
N ASP A 367 -32.21 16.89 -6.41
CA ASP A 367 -32.62 15.61 -6.98
C ASP A 367 -31.59 14.50 -6.73
N ALA A 368 -30.29 14.83 -6.75
CA ALA A 368 -29.23 13.88 -6.43
C ALA A 368 -29.25 13.51 -4.93
N ALA A 369 -29.41 14.49 -4.04
CA ALA A 369 -29.51 14.26 -2.59
C ALA A 369 -30.76 13.44 -2.23
N HIS A 370 -31.91 13.73 -2.85
CA HIS A 370 -33.13 12.96 -2.65
C HIS A 370 -33.01 11.53 -3.17
N ARG A 371 -32.41 11.33 -4.35
CA ARG A 371 -32.12 9.99 -4.88
C ARG A 371 -31.21 9.20 -3.94
N TYR A 372 -30.13 9.83 -3.47
CA TYR A 372 -29.19 9.21 -2.54
C TYR A 372 -29.85 8.83 -1.20
N ALA A 373 -30.66 9.72 -0.62
CA ALA A 373 -31.39 9.45 0.61
C ALA A 373 -32.37 8.28 0.45
N SER A 374 -33.13 8.26 -0.66
CA SER A 374 -34.05 7.16 -0.97
C SER A 374 -33.32 5.83 -1.18
N GLU A 375 -32.18 5.84 -1.87
CA GLU A 375 -31.36 4.65 -2.07
C GLU A 375 -30.76 4.14 -0.77
N ARG A 376 -30.29 5.03 0.11
CA ARG A 376 -29.81 4.66 1.45
C ARG A 376 -30.92 4.03 2.27
N THR A 377 -32.12 4.61 2.30
CA THR A 377 -33.24 4.04 3.06
C THR A 377 -33.63 2.65 2.55
N ASP A 378 -33.72 2.46 1.22
CA ASP A 378 -33.97 1.13 0.63
C ASP A 378 -32.86 0.13 0.98
N LEU A 379 -31.59 0.56 0.91
CA LEU A 379 -30.45 -0.27 1.30
C LEU A 379 -30.53 -0.70 2.77
N LEU A 380 -30.75 0.24 3.70
CA LEU A 380 -30.82 -0.06 5.13
C LEU A 380 -31.99 -0.97 5.48
N GLU A 381 -33.14 -0.75 4.84
CA GLU A 381 -34.30 -1.63 5.00
C GLU A 381 -33.97 -3.06 4.54
N ARG A 382 -33.32 -3.23 3.39
CA ARG A 382 -32.88 -4.54 2.88
C ARG A 382 -31.85 -5.20 3.80
N LEU A 383 -30.87 -4.44 4.28
CA LEU A 383 -29.87 -4.95 5.23
C LEU A 383 -30.51 -5.44 6.53
N SER A 384 -31.50 -4.71 7.06
CA SER A 384 -32.19 -5.11 8.31
C SER A 384 -32.93 -6.46 8.18
N ARG A 385 -33.39 -6.79 6.97
CA ARG A 385 -34.06 -8.04 6.61
C ARG A 385 -33.08 -9.17 6.32
N GLN A 386 -31.81 -8.87 6.10
CA GLN A 386 -30.79 -9.85 5.76
C GLN A 386 -30.43 -10.72 6.98
N LYS A 387 -31.02 -11.92 7.08
CA LYS A 387 -30.78 -12.86 8.19
C LYS A 387 -29.69 -13.88 7.93
N THR A 388 -29.21 -13.97 6.70
CA THR A 388 -28.16 -14.91 6.27
C THR A 388 -27.05 -14.17 5.55
N MET A 389 -25.92 -14.84 5.30
CA MET A 389 -24.84 -14.24 4.53
C MET A 389 -25.33 -13.97 3.09
N PRO A 390 -25.27 -12.71 2.60
CA PRO A 390 -25.69 -12.40 1.24
C PRO A 390 -24.71 -12.98 0.22
N LYS A 391 -25.17 -13.12 -1.02
CA LYS A 391 -24.29 -13.55 -2.12
C LYS A 391 -23.43 -12.36 -2.52
N ILE A 392 -22.12 -12.52 -2.39
CA ILE A 392 -21.14 -11.56 -2.88
C ILE A 392 -20.69 -12.05 -4.25
N ARG A 393 -20.78 -11.17 -5.24
CA ARG A 393 -20.30 -11.36 -6.60
C ARG A 393 -19.26 -10.31 -6.91
N GLN A 394 -18.49 -10.57 -7.94
CA GLN A 394 -17.59 -9.58 -8.49
C GLN A 394 -17.96 -9.36 -9.93
N ASN A 395 -18.01 -8.09 -10.33
CA ASN A 395 -18.15 -7.76 -11.73
C ASN A 395 -16.84 -8.11 -12.45
N SER A 396 -16.96 -8.86 -13.55
CA SER A 396 -15.82 -9.34 -14.34
C SER A 396 -15.02 -8.20 -14.95
N ASP A 397 -15.65 -7.06 -15.18
CA ASP A 397 -15.11 -6.01 -16.03
C ASP A 397 -14.25 -5.01 -15.25
N ASP A 398 -14.67 -4.67 -14.03
CA ASP A 398 -14.01 -3.66 -13.17
C ASP A 398 -13.44 -4.25 -11.87
N GLY A 399 -13.75 -5.51 -11.55
CA GLY A 399 -13.35 -6.14 -10.29
C GLY A 399 -14.07 -5.56 -9.06
N VAL A 400 -15.13 -4.78 -9.24
CA VAL A 400 -15.93 -4.23 -8.16
C VAL A 400 -16.78 -5.34 -7.54
N LEU A 401 -16.82 -5.38 -6.20
CA LEU A 401 -17.62 -6.34 -5.46
C LEU A 401 -19.06 -5.84 -5.32
N TYR A 402 -20.00 -6.68 -5.71
CA TYR A 402 -21.42 -6.46 -5.58
C TYR A 402 -22.04 -7.46 -4.60
N VAL A 403 -23.03 -7.01 -3.85
CA VAL A 403 -23.77 -7.80 -2.87
C VAL A 403 -25.22 -7.85 -3.28
N ASP A 404 -25.74 -9.06 -3.45
CA ASP A 404 -27.15 -9.31 -3.71
C ASP A 404 -27.92 -9.23 -2.38
N LEU A 405 -28.67 -8.13 -2.22
CA LEU A 405 -29.56 -7.86 -1.10
C LEU A 405 -31.01 -7.88 -1.58
N ASP A 406 -31.66 -9.04 -1.38
CA ASP A 406 -33.05 -9.28 -1.75
C ASP A 406 -33.32 -9.03 -3.25
N GLY A 407 -32.46 -9.60 -4.11
CA GLY A 407 -32.59 -9.56 -5.57
C GLY A 407 -32.06 -8.30 -6.23
N ARG A 408 -31.49 -7.36 -5.46
CA ARG A 408 -30.86 -6.13 -5.96
C ARG A 408 -29.38 -6.15 -5.63
N GLU A 409 -28.55 -5.85 -6.64
CA GLU A 409 -27.11 -5.78 -6.48
C GLU A 409 -26.70 -4.37 -6.03
N PHE A 410 -25.89 -4.31 -4.97
CA PHE A 410 -25.31 -3.09 -4.43
C PHE A 410 -23.79 -3.22 -4.40
N GLU A 411 -23.08 -2.16 -4.76
CA GLU A 411 -21.63 -2.12 -4.60
C GLU A 411 -21.24 -2.21 -3.12
N MET A 412 -20.33 -3.11 -2.77
CA MET A 412 -19.87 -3.34 -1.39
C MET A 412 -19.37 -2.05 -0.73
N GLU A 413 -18.59 -1.26 -1.45
CA GLU A 413 -18.06 0.00 -0.93
C GLU A 413 -19.18 1.02 -0.70
N HIS A 414 -20.20 1.06 -1.57
CA HIS A 414 -21.38 1.89 -1.36
C HIS A 414 -22.13 1.47 -0.08
N ILE A 415 -22.22 0.16 0.20
CA ILE A 415 -22.81 -0.34 1.45
C ILE A 415 -22.00 0.16 2.64
N ILE A 416 -20.69 -0.09 2.66
CA ILE A 416 -19.80 0.31 3.76
C ILE A 416 -19.87 1.82 3.99
N ARG A 417 -19.83 2.64 2.93
CA ARG A 417 -19.95 4.11 2.99
C ARG A 417 -21.31 4.62 3.44
N SER A 418 -22.35 3.79 3.38
CA SER A 418 -23.72 4.15 3.78
C SER A 418 -24.03 3.80 5.24
N LEU A 419 -23.16 2.99 5.87
CA LEU A 419 -23.25 2.57 7.25
C LEU A 419 -22.48 3.54 8.16
N ASP A 420 -23.12 4.01 9.22
CA ASP A 420 -22.48 4.71 10.33
C ASP A 420 -22.52 3.82 11.58
N GLY A 421 -21.74 4.16 12.61
CA GLY A 421 -21.64 3.33 13.82
C GLY A 421 -22.99 3.09 14.50
N LYS A 422 -23.90 4.06 14.47
CA LYS A 422 -25.26 3.89 15.02
C LYS A 422 -26.07 2.87 14.22
N THR A 423 -26.02 2.96 12.89
CA THR A 423 -26.70 2.03 11.99
C THR A 423 -26.13 0.61 12.15
N ILE A 424 -24.81 0.49 12.32
CA ILE A 424 -24.14 -0.78 12.57
C ILE A 424 -24.61 -1.38 13.90
N GLU A 425 -24.68 -0.59 14.97
CA GLU A 425 -25.23 -1.03 16.25
C GLU A 425 -26.70 -1.49 16.12
N GLU A 426 -27.53 -0.75 15.38
CA GLU A 426 -28.93 -1.12 15.11
C GLU A 426 -29.04 -2.44 14.33
N LEU A 427 -28.20 -2.64 13.32
CA LEU A 427 -28.14 -3.88 12.54
C LEU A 427 -27.64 -5.06 13.37
N GLU A 428 -26.63 -4.87 14.23
CA GLU A 428 -26.16 -5.90 15.16
C GLU A 428 -27.25 -6.27 16.17
N HIS A 429 -27.99 -5.29 16.71
CA HIS A 429 -29.16 -5.54 17.56
C HIS A 429 -30.27 -6.30 16.83
N ALA A 430 -30.47 -6.04 15.54
CA ALA A 430 -31.38 -6.80 14.69
C ALA A 430 -30.84 -8.19 14.29
N SER A 431 -29.70 -8.61 14.85
CA SER A 431 -29.01 -9.88 14.58
C SER A 431 -28.69 -10.08 13.10
N VAL A 432 -28.39 -8.99 12.39
CA VAL A 432 -27.88 -9.05 11.02
C VAL A 432 -26.41 -9.50 11.08
N PRO A 433 -26.01 -10.56 10.36
CA PRO A 433 -24.60 -10.93 10.29
C PRO A 433 -23.88 -9.85 9.51
N LEU A 434 -22.97 -9.10 10.13
CA LEU A 434 -22.23 -8.00 9.48
C LEU A 434 -20.80 -8.41 9.10
N GLU A 435 -20.36 -9.62 9.43
CA GLU A 435 -18.98 -10.07 9.21
C GLU A 435 -18.62 -10.19 7.73
N TRP A 436 -19.62 -10.27 6.84
CA TRP A 436 -19.38 -10.26 5.40
C TRP A 436 -18.99 -8.88 4.88
N LEU A 437 -19.25 -7.79 5.61
CA LEU A 437 -18.72 -6.45 5.29
C LEU A 437 -17.20 -6.41 5.40
N LEU A 438 -16.60 -7.36 6.14
CA LEU A 438 -15.16 -7.50 6.26
C LEU A 438 -14.52 -8.20 5.05
N VAL A 439 -15.32 -8.80 4.16
CA VAL A 439 -14.86 -9.25 2.82
C VAL A 439 -14.51 -7.96 2.08
N GLY A 440 -13.21 -7.67 2.01
CA GLY A 440 -12.67 -6.31 1.85
C GLY A 440 -13.32 -5.46 0.76
N ALA A 441 -13.19 -4.14 0.87
CA ALA A 441 -13.16 -3.34 -0.34
C ALA A 441 -11.96 -3.87 -1.15
N SER A 442 -12.21 -4.53 -2.29
CA SER A 442 -11.21 -4.44 -3.36
C SER A 442 -10.94 -2.95 -3.47
N PRO A 443 -9.69 -2.45 -3.43
CA PRO A 443 -9.46 -1.05 -3.76
C PRO A 443 -10.19 -0.83 -5.09
N THR A 444 -11.33 -0.14 -5.03
CA THR A 444 -12.38 -0.11 -6.07
C THR A 444 -11.89 0.62 -7.31
N ARG A 445 -10.72 1.24 -7.19
CA ARG A 445 -9.77 1.42 -8.27
C ARG A 445 -8.55 0.58 -7.94
N ARG A 446 -8.12 -0.26 -8.88
CA ARG A 446 -6.73 -0.72 -8.98
C ARG A 446 -5.78 0.41 -8.61
N ALA A 447 -5.37 0.51 -7.35
CA ALA A 447 -4.44 1.56 -6.90
C ALA A 447 -3.03 1.33 -7.49
N ASP A 448 -2.83 0.24 -8.23
CA ASP A 448 -1.72 -0.03 -9.13
C ASP A 448 -1.77 0.76 -10.46
N VAL A 449 -2.80 1.58 -10.69
CA VAL A 449 -2.91 2.39 -11.90
C VAL A 449 -3.39 3.80 -11.55
N PRO A 450 -2.47 4.75 -11.29
CA PRO A 450 -2.77 6.18 -11.37
C PRO A 450 -3.30 6.51 -12.77
N ASP A 451 -4.02 7.63 -12.92
CA ASP A 451 -4.47 8.11 -14.24
C ASP A 451 -3.26 8.38 -15.20
N ASP A 452 -2.02 8.40 -14.69
CA ASP A 452 -0.77 8.51 -15.45
C ASP A 452 -0.07 7.14 -15.69
N ILE A 453 -0.77 6.27 -16.42
CA ILE A 453 -0.42 4.86 -16.73
C ILE A 453 0.98 4.69 -17.33
N TYR A 454 1.52 5.69 -18.01
CA TYR A 454 2.78 5.57 -18.73
C TYR A 454 4.00 5.75 -17.85
N ALA A 455 3.94 6.63 -16.83
CA ALA A 455 5.08 6.95 -15.98
C ALA A 455 5.53 5.75 -15.13
N ASP A 456 4.59 5.03 -14.51
CA ASP A 456 4.90 3.87 -13.65
C ASP A 456 5.28 2.63 -14.45
N HIS A 457 4.62 2.40 -15.59
CA HIS A 457 5.02 1.33 -16.51
C HIS A 457 6.44 1.57 -17.02
N GLU A 458 6.77 2.83 -17.32
CA GLU A 458 8.12 3.19 -17.73
C GLU A 458 9.12 3.00 -16.57
N ALA A 459 8.78 3.42 -15.33
CA ALA A 459 9.65 3.24 -14.16
C ALA A 459 9.88 1.75 -13.81
N LEU A 460 8.84 0.92 -13.87
CA LEU A 460 8.93 -0.53 -13.66
C LEU A 460 9.70 -1.20 -14.80
N ALA A 461 9.43 -0.81 -16.07
CA ALA A 461 10.17 -1.30 -17.22
C ALA A 461 11.65 -0.92 -17.14
N GLN A 462 11.98 0.31 -16.73
CA GLN A 462 13.36 0.77 -16.52
C GLN A 462 14.05 0.01 -15.39
N THR A 463 13.38 -0.20 -14.24
CA THR A 463 13.94 -0.96 -13.12
C THR A 463 14.21 -2.42 -13.49
N ARG A 464 13.28 -3.00 -14.25
CA ARG A 464 13.43 -4.34 -14.77
C ARG A 464 14.53 -4.43 -15.84
N GLN A 465 14.60 -3.45 -16.74
CA GLN A 465 15.65 -3.37 -17.75
C GLN A 465 17.03 -3.27 -17.09
N ARG A 466 17.19 -2.40 -16.09
CA ARG A 466 18.42 -2.31 -15.28
C ARG A 466 18.81 -3.65 -14.67
N SER A 467 17.83 -4.38 -14.11
CA SER A 467 18.07 -5.70 -13.51
C SER A 467 18.47 -6.74 -14.57
N TRP A 468 17.83 -6.71 -15.74
CA TRP A 468 18.18 -7.57 -16.88
C TRP A 468 19.57 -7.25 -17.45
N ASP A 469 19.94 -5.98 -17.53
CA ASP A 469 21.26 -5.53 -17.97
C ASP A 469 22.34 -5.98 -17.00
N ALA A 470 22.09 -5.89 -15.68
CA ALA A 470 22.96 -6.42 -14.64
C ALA A 470 23.16 -7.94 -14.77
N ALA A 471 22.08 -8.70 -15.00
CA ALA A 471 22.16 -10.14 -15.23
C ALA A 471 22.91 -10.50 -16.52
N THR A 472 22.66 -9.75 -17.59
CA THR A 472 23.33 -9.90 -18.90
C THR A 472 24.82 -9.62 -18.78
N PHE A 473 25.19 -8.56 -18.06
CA PHE A 473 26.57 -8.20 -17.77
C PHE A 473 27.31 -9.31 -17.02
N LEU A 474 26.72 -9.82 -15.93
CA LEU A 474 27.32 -10.92 -15.16
C LEU A 474 27.45 -12.21 -15.98
N TYR A 475 26.45 -12.54 -16.78
CA TYR A 475 26.52 -13.67 -17.69
C TYR A 475 27.73 -13.53 -18.63
N HIS A 476 27.85 -12.39 -19.32
CA HIS A 476 28.96 -12.16 -20.25
C HIS A 476 30.32 -12.24 -19.58
N ARG A 477 30.48 -11.63 -18.38
CA ARG A 477 31.70 -11.75 -17.58
C ARG A 477 32.04 -13.20 -17.23
N CYS A 478 31.05 -13.99 -16.84
CA CYS A 478 31.26 -15.41 -16.54
C CYS A 478 31.75 -16.19 -17.78
N ILE A 479 31.21 -15.89 -18.96
CA ILE A 479 31.64 -16.54 -20.20
C ILE A 479 33.05 -16.10 -20.59
N GLU A 480 33.35 -14.80 -20.49
CA GLU A 480 34.66 -14.23 -20.81
C GLU A 480 35.77 -14.82 -19.95
N ASN A 481 35.55 -14.93 -18.64
CA ASN A 481 36.59 -15.34 -17.69
C ASN A 481 36.73 -16.86 -17.54
N PHE A 482 35.66 -17.64 -17.80
CA PHE A 482 35.65 -19.08 -17.51
C PHE A 482 35.27 -19.98 -18.71
N GLY A 483 35.01 -19.42 -19.89
CA GLY A 483 35.18 -20.11 -21.17
C GLY A 483 34.18 -21.20 -21.55
N SER A 484 32.95 -21.21 -21.03
CA SER A 484 31.89 -22.10 -21.53
C SER A 484 30.49 -21.61 -21.17
N PRO A 485 29.58 -21.39 -22.14
CA PRO A 485 28.16 -21.20 -21.86
C PRO A 485 27.53 -22.49 -21.36
N LEU A 486 26.40 -22.36 -20.64
CA LEU A 486 25.55 -23.50 -20.36
C LEU A 486 24.99 -24.06 -21.67
N PRO A 487 24.64 -25.35 -21.74
CA PRO A 487 24.09 -25.98 -22.95
C PRO A 487 22.69 -25.46 -23.35
N GLU A 488 22.08 -24.61 -22.52
CA GLU A 488 20.78 -23.97 -22.76
C GLU A 488 20.92 -22.65 -23.53
N SER A 489 19.78 -22.03 -23.89
CA SER A 489 19.81 -20.75 -24.61
C SER A 489 20.37 -19.63 -23.72
N LYS A 490 21.07 -18.68 -24.35
CA LYS A 490 21.65 -17.50 -23.68
C LYS A 490 20.62 -16.78 -22.81
N ASP A 491 19.45 -16.49 -23.37
CA ASP A 491 18.41 -15.72 -22.68
C ASP A 491 17.87 -16.47 -21.47
N HIS A 492 17.77 -17.80 -21.55
CA HIS A 492 17.35 -18.61 -20.42
C HIS A 492 18.39 -18.59 -19.28
N THR A 493 19.68 -18.67 -19.60
CA THR A 493 20.72 -18.52 -18.58
C THR A 493 20.69 -17.12 -17.95
N ILE A 494 20.51 -16.07 -18.74
CA ILE A 494 20.39 -14.69 -18.23
C ILE A 494 19.18 -14.54 -17.30
N GLU A 495 18.04 -15.13 -17.66
CA GLU A 495 16.84 -15.12 -16.81
C GLU A 495 17.13 -15.78 -15.45
N ARG A 496 17.84 -16.91 -15.44
CA ARG A 496 18.22 -17.60 -14.19
C ARG A 496 19.19 -16.79 -13.34
N VAL A 497 20.13 -16.09 -13.97
CA VAL A 497 21.00 -15.12 -13.28
C VAL A 497 20.16 -13.99 -12.67
N LEU A 498 19.20 -13.43 -13.41
CA LEU A 498 18.29 -12.40 -12.91
C LEU A 498 17.48 -12.88 -11.71
N VAL A 499 16.87 -14.07 -11.78
CA VAL A 499 16.11 -14.66 -10.66
C VAL A 499 17.01 -14.83 -9.43
N SER A 500 18.26 -15.24 -9.63
CA SER A 500 19.25 -15.37 -8.56
C SER A 500 19.54 -14.01 -7.90
N LEU A 501 19.74 -12.95 -8.69
CA LEU A 501 19.97 -11.60 -8.18
C LEU A 501 18.77 -11.07 -7.39
N ILE A 502 17.54 -11.26 -7.91
CA ILE A 502 16.31 -10.85 -7.22
C ILE A 502 16.14 -11.61 -5.90
N ALA A 503 16.37 -12.93 -5.89
CA ALA A 503 16.26 -13.74 -4.68
C ALA A 503 17.24 -13.30 -3.59
N ILE A 504 18.42 -12.80 -3.97
CA ILE A 504 19.41 -12.28 -3.03
C ILE A 504 19.00 -10.92 -2.51
N SER A 505 18.53 -10.02 -3.38
CA SER A 505 17.96 -8.76 -2.94
C SER A 505 16.85 -8.97 -1.91
N GLN A 506 15.96 -9.92 -2.16
CA GLN A 506 14.88 -10.29 -1.24
C GLN A 506 15.39 -10.94 0.05
N ALA A 507 16.43 -11.79 -0.03
CA ALA A 507 17.03 -12.37 1.16
C ALA A 507 17.68 -11.29 2.04
N ILE A 508 18.39 -10.33 1.44
CA ILE A 508 18.94 -9.17 2.13
C ILE A 508 17.80 -8.34 2.73
N GLU A 509 16.79 -7.99 1.93
CA GLU A 509 15.57 -7.29 2.40
C GLU A 509 14.90 -8.02 3.57
N SER A 510 14.83 -9.35 3.56
CA SER A 510 14.17 -10.11 4.63
C SER A 510 14.89 -10.04 5.98
N THR A 511 16.18 -9.68 5.98
CA THR A 511 16.95 -9.41 7.21
C THR A 511 16.75 -7.99 7.75
N LEU A 512 16.07 -7.14 6.99
CA LEU A 512 15.56 -5.86 7.44
C LEU A 512 14.35 -6.11 8.35
N ASP A 513 14.62 -6.43 9.62
CA ASP A 513 13.58 -6.54 10.64
C ASP A 513 12.85 -5.19 10.82
N ALA A 514 11.71 -5.18 11.55
CA ALA A 514 10.82 -4.03 11.73
C ALA A 514 11.52 -2.79 12.34
N PHE A 515 12.34 -2.10 11.54
CA PHE A 515 13.03 -0.88 11.88
C PHE A 515 12.02 0.27 11.98
N PRO A 516 12.18 1.23 12.91
CA PRO A 516 11.36 2.43 12.94
C PRO A 516 11.53 3.18 11.61
N HIS A 517 10.45 3.28 10.85
CA HIS A 517 10.42 3.59 9.41
C HIS A 517 10.67 5.07 9.05
N ASP A 518 11.41 5.82 9.87
CA ASP A 518 11.40 7.29 9.81
C ASP A 518 12.13 7.88 8.59
N SER A 519 13.06 7.14 7.96
CA SER A 519 13.88 7.62 6.84
C SER A 519 13.43 7.17 5.45
N GLY A 520 12.57 6.14 5.33
CA GLY A 520 12.20 5.54 4.03
C GLY A 520 13.34 4.86 3.25
N GLU A 521 14.58 4.98 3.72
CA GLU A 521 15.78 4.40 3.12
C GLU A 521 16.58 3.63 4.17
N ALA A 522 17.07 2.45 3.79
CA ALA A 522 17.96 1.61 4.59
C ALA A 522 19.29 1.41 3.85
N ARG A 523 20.41 1.47 4.57
CA ARG A 523 21.76 1.35 3.98
C ARG A 523 22.35 -0.01 4.26
N TYR A 524 22.73 -0.72 3.21
CA TYR A 524 23.35 -2.02 3.26
C TYR A 524 24.83 -1.93 2.85
N VAL A 525 25.72 -2.23 3.78
CA VAL A 525 27.17 -2.08 3.62
C VAL A 525 27.79 -3.42 3.29
N ILE A 526 28.48 -3.49 2.15
CA ILE A 526 29.25 -4.64 1.70
C ILE A 526 30.73 -4.39 2.00
N ARG A 527 31.39 -5.34 2.67
CA ARG A 527 32.84 -5.33 2.98
C ARG A 527 33.48 -6.64 2.57
N TRP A 528 34.72 -6.58 2.13
CA TRP A 528 35.51 -7.76 1.82
C TRP A 528 36.25 -8.24 3.07
N ARG A 529 36.16 -9.53 3.36
CA ARG A 529 36.90 -10.17 4.46
C ARG A 529 37.67 -11.36 3.92
N SER A 530 38.92 -11.51 4.37
CA SER A 530 39.69 -12.72 4.09
C SER A 530 38.96 -13.93 4.67
N GLY A 531 38.84 -15.01 3.88
CA GLY A 531 38.24 -16.25 4.38
C GLY A 531 39.03 -16.80 5.59
N ARG A 532 38.36 -17.57 6.46
CA ARG A 532 38.97 -18.14 7.69
C ARG A 532 40.28 -18.91 7.46
N ASN A 533 40.53 -19.36 6.23
CA ASN A 533 41.70 -20.14 5.84
C ASN A 533 42.73 -19.34 5.00
N GLY A 534 42.69 -18.00 5.00
CA GLY A 534 43.58 -17.18 4.16
C GLY A 534 43.29 -17.29 2.66
N GLY A 535 42.07 -17.71 2.30
CA GLY A 535 41.59 -17.80 0.92
C GLY A 535 41.17 -16.45 0.35
N SER A 536 40.69 -16.47 -0.90
CA SER A 536 40.13 -15.31 -1.61
C SER A 536 39.18 -14.50 -0.73
N GLU A 537 39.25 -13.18 -0.83
CA GLU A 537 38.33 -12.29 -0.12
C GLU A 537 36.88 -12.57 -0.52
N VAL A 538 36.00 -12.63 0.48
CA VAL A 538 34.57 -12.89 0.29
C VAL A 538 33.79 -11.63 0.68
N PRO A 539 32.76 -11.22 -0.09
CA PRO A 539 31.92 -10.10 0.26
C PRO A 539 30.97 -10.48 1.43
N TRP A 540 30.94 -9.65 2.45
CA TRP A 540 30.05 -9.74 3.59
C TRP A 540 29.20 -8.47 3.69
N GLY A 541 27.90 -8.63 3.90
CA GLY A 541 26.96 -7.52 3.96
C GLY A 541 26.30 -7.38 5.34
N PHE A 542 25.99 -6.15 5.73
CA PHE A 542 25.20 -5.84 6.93
C PHE A 542 24.46 -4.51 6.77
N TRP A 543 23.37 -4.33 7.52
CA TRP A 543 22.65 -3.06 7.56
C TRP A 543 23.36 -2.07 8.46
N GLU A 544 23.75 -0.91 7.94
CA GLU A 544 24.45 0.15 8.70
C GLU A 544 23.62 0.61 9.89
N SER A 545 22.30 0.69 9.70
CA SER A 545 21.33 1.14 10.69
C SER A 545 21.03 0.10 11.77
N MET A 546 21.46 -1.16 11.60
CA MET A 546 21.21 -2.24 12.56
C MET A 546 22.53 -2.89 12.98
N PRO A 547 23.20 -2.36 14.03
CA PRO A 547 24.46 -2.92 14.52
C PRO A 547 24.37 -4.40 14.91
N ASP A 548 23.17 -4.83 15.34
CA ASP A 548 22.88 -6.20 15.77
C ASP A 548 22.36 -7.10 14.63
N ALA A 549 22.19 -6.57 13.41
CA ALA A 549 21.73 -7.39 12.28
C ALA A 549 22.78 -8.45 11.93
N PRO A 550 22.32 -9.65 11.49
CA PRO A 550 23.23 -10.72 11.13
C PRO A 550 24.14 -10.28 9.98
N LEU A 551 25.45 -10.48 10.16
CA LEU A 551 26.43 -10.31 9.10
C LEU A 551 26.21 -11.44 8.08
N LEU A 552 25.83 -11.08 6.85
CA LEU A 552 25.54 -12.04 5.80
C LEU A 552 26.78 -12.29 4.95
N ASN A 553 27.15 -13.57 4.79
CA ASN A 553 28.13 -13.96 3.79
C ASN A 553 27.45 -13.94 2.42
N LEU A 554 27.68 -12.88 1.64
CA LEU A 554 27.01 -12.70 0.35
C LEU A 554 27.47 -13.73 -0.68
N GLY A 555 28.68 -14.26 -0.56
CA GLY A 555 29.16 -15.34 -1.43
C GLY A 555 28.40 -16.65 -1.20
N GLU A 556 28.22 -17.04 0.06
CA GLU A 556 27.43 -18.23 0.42
C GLU A 556 25.95 -18.04 0.10
N LEU A 557 25.38 -16.88 0.46
CA LEU A 557 23.99 -16.55 0.14
C LEU A 557 23.74 -16.57 -1.36
N PHE A 558 24.65 -16.00 -2.15
CA PHE A 558 24.53 -16.03 -3.61
C PHE A 558 24.61 -17.44 -4.15
N LEU A 559 25.58 -18.24 -3.69
CA LEU A 559 25.71 -19.62 -4.13
C LEU A 559 24.43 -20.42 -3.85
N GLU A 560 23.86 -20.26 -2.66
CA GLU A 560 22.60 -20.87 -2.26
C GLU A 560 21.48 -20.45 -3.22
N LYS A 561 21.22 -19.14 -3.37
CA LYS A 561 20.10 -18.64 -4.19
C LYS A 561 20.27 -18.89 -5.69
N ALA A 562 21.50 -18.89 -6.19
CA ALA A 562 21.80 -19.24 -7.57
C ALA A 562 21.43 -20.68 -7.88
N GLN A 563 21.74 -21.61 -6.95
CA GLN A 563 21.40 -23.02 -7.10
C GLN A 563 19.92 -23.29 -6.85
N SER A 564 19.33 -22.65 -5.84
CA SER A 564 18.01 -23.00 -5.35
C SER A 564 16.89 -22.25 -6.10
N ALA A 565 16.98 -20.92 -6.18
CA ALA A 565 16.00 -20.09 -6.88
C ALA A 565 16.28 -20.01 -8.39
N GLY A 566 17.54 -19.80 -8.78
CA GLY A 566 17.96 -19.75 -10.19
C GLY A 566 18.12 -21.13 -10.84
N GLY A 567 18.25 -22.21 -10.05
CA GLY A 567 18.52 -23.56 -10.53
C GLY A 567 19.92 -23.77 -11.13
N LEU A 568 20.80 -22.77 -11.11
CA LEU A 568 22.04 -22.77 -11.87
C LEU A 568 22.96 -23.94 -11.46
N PRO A 569 23.65 -24.58 -12.43
CA PRO A 569 24.59 -25.66 -12.10
C PRO A 569 25.65 -25.19 -11.09
N PRO A 570 26.04 -26.03 -10.11
CA PRO A 570 26.92 -25.60 -9.01
C PRO A 570 28.23 -24.93 -9.46
N GLU A 571 28.84 -25.44 -10.54
CA GLU A 571 30.08 -24.88 -11.08
C GLU A 571 29.88 -23.51 -11.75
N PHE A 572 28.74 -23.30 -12.40
CA PHE A 572 28.40 -21.99 -12.96
C PHE A 572 28.03 -21.00 -11.86
N ALA A 573 27.26 -21.43 -10.86
CA ALA A 573 26.93 -20.62 -9.69
C ALA A 573 28.20 -20.15 -8.95
N LYS A 574 29.20 -21.01 -8.75
CA LYS A 574 30.49 -20.63 -8.15
C LYS A 574 31.22 -19.54 -8.95
N ARG A 575 31.28 -19.68 -10.28
CA ARG A 575 31.89 -18.67 -11.17
C ARG A 575 31.14 -17.35 -11.09
N LEU A 576 29.82 -17.41 -11.05
CA LEU A 576 28.95 -16.26 -10.94
C LEU A 576 29.11 -15.52 -9.59
N VAL A 577 29.32 -16.24 -8.48
CA VAL A 577 29.69 -15.64 -7.19
C VAL A 577 30.99 -14.85 -7.30
N THR A 578 32.00 -15.43 -7.96
CA THR A 578 33.30 -14.77 -8.17
C THR A 578 33.14 -13.48 -8.98
N GLU A 579 32.44 -13.54 -10.10
CA GLU A 579 32.19 -12.35 -10.93
C GLU A 579 31.32 -11.31 -10.23
N LEU A 580 30.34 -11.73 -9.44
CA LEU A 580 29.54 -10.80 -8.65
C LEU A 580 30.41 -10.04 -7.65
N GLY A 581 31.26 -10.74 -6.90
CA GLY A 581 32.16 -10.14 -5.92
C GLY A 581 33.13 -9.11 -6.53
N GLU A 582 33.70 -9.44 -7.70
CA GLU A 582 34.54 -8.51 -8.47
C GLU A 582 33.74 -7.35 -9.07
N SER A 583 32.52 -7.61 -9.55
CA SER A 583 31.66 -6.59 -10.14
C SER A 583 31.17 -5.58 -9.12
N PHE A 584 30.90 -6.03 -7.88
CA PHE A 584 30.71 -5.13 -6.75
C PHE A 584 31.98 -4.32 -6.53
N ARG A 585 33.15 -4.93 -6.36
CA ARG A 585 34.40 -4.20 -6.07
C ARG A 585 34.71 -3.10 -7.12
N ARG A 586 34.31 -3.30 -8.37
CA ARG A 586 34.48 -2.34 -9.46
C ARG A 586 33.34 -1.32 -9.61
N GLU A 587 32.33 -1.38 -8.75
CA GLU A 587 31.13 -0.52 -8.77
C GLU A 587 30.34 -0.64 -10.09
N THR A 588 30.47 -1.78 -10.76
CA THR A 588 29.85 -2.02 -12.07
C THR A 588 28.47 -2.66 -12.00
N LEU A 589 28.04 -3.06 -10.80
CA LEU A 589 26.81 -3.80 -10.60
C LEU A 589 26.02 -3.31 -9.39
N LEU A 590 24.73 -3.11 -9.59
CA LEU A 590 23.75 -2.87 -8.54
C LEU A 590 22.81 -4.08 -8.41
N LEU A 591 22.45 -4.41 -7.18
CA LEU A 591 21.45 -5.42 -6.91
C LEU A 591 20.05 -4.90 -7.29
N PRO A 592 19.15 -5.75 -7.83
CA PRO A 592 17.76 -5.35 -8.07
C PRO A 592 17.12 -4.75 -6.82
N GLY A 593 16.52 -3.57 -6.94
CA GLY A 593 15.89 -2.86 -5.81
C GLY A 593 16.85 -2.05 -4.93
N PHE A 594 18.14 -2.01 -5.25
CA PHE A 594 19.13 -1.18 -4.56
C PHE A 594 19.65 -0.08 -5.50
N ASP A 595 19.82 1.12 -4.94
CA ASP A 595 20.50 2.24 -5.58
C ASP A 595 21.92 2.38 -5.01
N GLN A 596 22.86 2.93 -5.80
CA GLN A 596 24.20 3.24 -5.30
C GLN A 596 24.14 4.48 -4.40
N SER A 597 24.68 4.38 -3.18
CA SER A 597 24.87 5.57 -2.35
C SER A 597 26.20 6.23 -2.75
N GLY A 598 26.25 7.57 -2.83
CA GLY A 598 27.48 8.30 -3.17
C GLY A 598 28.59 8.28 -2.11
N TRP A 599 28.49 7.39 -1.10
CA TRP A 599 29.45 7.25 0.00
C TRP A 599 30.17 5.91 -0.14
N GLU A 600 31.40 5.97 -0.65
CA GLU A 600 32.27 4.80 -0.84
C GLU A 600 33.54 4.98 -0.03
N THR A 601 34.00 3.87 0.57
CA THR A 601 35.38 3.80 1.07
C THR A 601 36.13 2.79 0.22
N PRO A 602 37.47 2.84 0.14
CA PRO A 602 38.26 1.86 -0.63
C PRO A 602 38.05 0.39 -0.23
N THR A 603 37.33 0.13 0.87
CA THR A 603 37.12 -1.20 1.44
C THR A 603 35.65 -1.58 1.61
N SER A 604 34.72 -0.69 1.23
CA SER A 604 33.30 -0.93 1.43
C SER A 604 32.43 -0.24 0.39
N ILE A 605 31.38 -0.93 -0.04
CA ILE A 605 30.32 -0.39 -0.88
C ILE A 605 29.05 -0.24 -0.05
N VAL A 606 28.35 0.86 -0.25
CA VAL A 606 27.08 1.12 0.43
C VAL A 606 25.97 1.16 -0.61
N LEU A 607 25.09 0.17 -0.51
CA LEU A 607 23.86 0.08 -1.28
C LEU A 607 22.73 0.73 -0.49
N THR A 608 21.91 1.55 -1.15
CA THR A 608 20.71 2.13 -0.57
C THR A 608 19.51 1.31 -1.00
N TYR A 609 18.80 0.71 -0.05
CA TYR A 609 17.51 0.11 -0.27
C TYR A 609 16.42 1.13 0.04
N ARG A 610 15.62 1.48 -0.97
CA ARG A 610 14.44 2.32 -0.77
C ARG A 610 13.28 1.42 -0.39
N LEU A 611 12.79 1.57 0.83
CA LEU A 611 11.58 0.87 1.24
C LEU A 611 10.44 1.38 0.36
N PRO A 612 9.54 0.52 -0.11
CA PRO A 612 8.32 0.98 -0.76
C PRO A 612 7.53 1.79 0.27
N THR A 613 7.65 3.12 0.20
CA THR A 613 6.80 4.04 0.93
C THR A 613 5.46 4.07 0.23
N VAL A 614 4.40 4.43 0.95
CA VAL A 614 3.04 4.59 0.40
C VAL A 614 3.04 5.54 -0.83
N ASP A 615 4.04 6.42 -0.95
CA ASP A 615 4.23 7.34 -2.07
C ASP A 615 4.93 6.74 -3.31
N SER A 616 5.59 5.57 -3.20
CA SER A 616 6.32 4.90 -4.31
C SER A 616 5.49 3.86 -5.07
N LEU A 617 4.22 3.72 -4.68
CA LEU A 617 3.22 2.83 -5.30
C LEU A 617 2.09 3.63 -5.97
N GLY A 618 2.30 4.91 -6.25
CA GLY A 618 1.28 5.81 -6.78
C GLY A 618 1.73 6.57 -8.00
#